data_AF-A0A8H3YG13-F1
#
_entry.id   AF-A0A8H3YG13-F1
#
_cell.length_a   1.000
_cell.length_b   1.000
_cell.length_c   1.000
_cell.angle_alpha   90.00
_cell.angle_beta   90.00
_cell.angle_gamma   90.00
#
_symmetry.space_group_name_H-M   'P 1'
#
loop_
_entity.id
_entity.type
_entity.pdbx_description
1 polymer ?
#
loop_
_entity_poly.entity_id
_entity_poly.type
_entity_poly.pdbx_seq_one_letter_code
_entity_poly.pdbx_strand_id
1 'polypeptide(L)'
;MLLLRYLWLCLQAFRLAYALDTDGWRRQTIYQLLTDRFAREDELDAPCNLPERQYCGGNWKGLINKLDYIQGMGFTAIWISPVVENEDGGYHGYYTLDHDKLNSNFGTREDLQTLSSALHARGMYLMVDVVVNHVGSPRNQVFHPDDRYGLLNQPEDYHPHCWIRNYDNQTEVEQCWIGEDQREALVDVNTESPKVVREMYRWIRQLVADYDIDGLRVDTVKHVRKSFWPAFEEAAGVFCTGEVLHGGRQLLALASLRSAHHSLDAIDPAYTYAYQGAVLSSVHNFPLFFPLRRAFSSPEAEIIELTDMMLRAQSEAKDVSTLTTFLEQAKMPQPDLQVPRFAHNVADDSLRMNALAFPFLADGIPIMYSGGEQVYEGGDDPYNREPMWQARWSAKNNLYDFVSRVVAARNTALNANSDYALAPSVPIVTTDHEIVILRAPLLSVLSNRGLTAAATIVAFTVPQFKPGTILVDIVPQADIDDSVNHVMVGIGGSIRVRLTKGLPRIFLPYDLAKVHQNLCVKNAQYVARTEEALATAFQQSVILRSPQSRPRRSLKQSISELWRSPKKPRARFTPAWSLRPSVLLEALKQRMFARDVWTKSLIYPLLG
;
A
#
# COMPACT_ATOMS: atom_id res chain seq x y z
N MET A 1 -28.25 -27.10 41.33
CA MET A 1 -26.96 -26.38 41.41
C MET A 1 -25.83 -26.98 40.56
N LEU A 2 -25.87 -28.25 40.14
CA LEU A 2 -24.85 -28.79 39.21
C LEU A 2 -25.01 -28.35 37.74
N LEU A 3 -26.23 -28.14 37.24
CA LEU A 3 -26.45 -27.71 35.84
C LEU A 3 -25.96 -26.28 35.52
N LEU A 4 -25.94 -25.37 36.50
CA LEU A 4 -25.40 -24.01 36.32
C LEU A 4 -23.86 -23.95 36.29
N ARG A 5 -23.17 -24.96 36.85
CA ARG A 5 -21.69 -25.05 36.77
C ARG A 5 -21.22 -25.58 35.41
N TYR A 6 -22.00 -26.45 34.76
CA TYR A 6 -21.68 -26.92 33.41
C TYR A 6 -21.93 -25.85 32.33
N LEU A 7 -22.94 -24.99 32.49
CA LEU A 7 -23.14 -23.86 31.56
C LEU A 7 -22.00 -22.83 31.61
N TRP A 8 -21.38 -22.62 32.78
CA TRP A 8 -20.26 -21.67 32.92
C TRP A 8 -18.93 -22.23 32.38
N LEU A 9 -18.72 -23.55 32.48
CA LEU A 9 -17.57 -24.24 31.86
C LEU A 9 -17.69 -24.37 30.33
N CYS A 10 -18.89 -24.45 29.77
CA CYS A 10 -19.10 -24.44 28.32
C CYS A 10 -19.01 -23.03 27.69
N LEU A 11 -19.20 -21.95 28.47
CA LEU A 11 -19.03 -20.57 28.01
C LEU A 11 -17.57 -20.04 28.07
N GLN A 12 -16.65 -20.80 28.66
CA GLN A 12 -15.21 -20.50 28.61
C GLN A 12 -14.44 -21.28 27.53
N ALA A 13 -15.12 -22.15 26.76
CA ALA A 13 -14.51 -23.02 25.76
C ALA A 13 -14.66 -22.50 24.31
N PHE A 14 -15.03 -21.25 24.12
CA PHE A 14 -14.85 -20.51 22.86
C PHE A 14 -14.11 -19.21 23.17
N ARG A 15 -12.81 -19.31 23.49
CA ARG A 15 -11.93 -18.24 23.01
C ARG A 15 -12.02 -18.36 21.49
N LEU A 16 -12.79 -17.47 20.85
CA LEU A 16 -12.63 -17.23 19.42
C LEU A 16 -11.12 -17.04 19.22
N ALA A 17 -10.50 -17.90 18.43
CA ALA A 17 -9.12 -17.67 18.03
C ALA A 17 -9.10 -16.27 17.41
N TYR A 18 -8.41 -15.32 18.06
CA TYR A 18 -8.29 -13.94 17.56
C TYR A 18 -7.38 -13.86 16.33
N ALA A 19 -6.58 -14.90 16.10
CA ALA A 19 -5.78 -15.09 14.90
C ALA A 19 -6.64 -15.03 13.64
N LEU A 20 -6.47 -13.94 12.88
CA LEU A 20 -7.10 -13.76 11.59
C LEU A 20 -6.45 -14.69 10.55
N ASP A 21 -7.31 -15.30 9.74
CA ASP A 21 -6.88 -15.90 8.48
C ASP A 21 -6.52 -14.81 7.45
N THR A 22 -6.06 -15.23 6.28
CA THR A 22 -5.71 -14.34 5.18
C THR A 22 -6.88 -13.44 4.76
N ASP A 23 -8.13 -13.91 4.82
CA ASP A 23 -9.33 -13.11 4.52
C ASP A 23 -9.52 -11.97 5.54
N GLY A 24 -9.32 -12.28 6.82
CA GLY A 24 -9.29 -11.29 7.89
C GLY A 24 -8.22 -10.22 7.68
N TRP A 25 -7.00 -10.63 7.29
CA TRP A 25 -5.88 -9.73 7.09
C TRP A 25 -6.07 -8.74 5.91
N ARG A 26 -6.76 -9.13 4.83
CA ARG A 26 -7.07 -8.23 3.70
C ARG A 26 -7.82 -6.95 4.11
N ARG A 27 -8.60 -7.04 5.20
CA ARG A 27 -9.39 -5.90 5.71
C ARG A 27 -8.58 -4.97 6.61
N GLN A 28 -7.38 -5.37 7.04
CA GLN A 28 -6.61 -4.63 8.02
C GLN A 28 -5.88 -3.43 7.41
N THR A 29 -5.48 -2.52 8.30
CA THR A 29 -4.62 -1.37 8.01
C THR A 29 -3.55 -1.33 9.11
N ILE A 30 -2.28 -1.47 8.72
CA ILE A 30 -1.17 -1.75 9.63
C ILE A 30 -0.37 -0.47 9.93
N TYR A 31 -0.11 -0.21 11.21
CA TYR A 31 0.84 0.80 11.66
C TYR A 31 2.13 0.12 12.12
N GLN A 32 3.20 0.25 11.33
CA GLN A 32 4.52 -0.24 11.67
C GLN A 32 5.21 0.73 12.64
N LEU A 33 5.84 0.19 13.68
CA LEU A 33 6.64 0.97 14.62
C LEU A 33 7.90 0.22 15.06
N LEU A 34 8.92 0.98 15.47
CA LEU A 34 10.03 0.42 16.26
C LEU A 34 9.68 0.47 17.73
N THR A 35 9.72 -0.67 18.41
CA THR A 35 9.38 -0.74 19.85
C THR A 35 10.24 0.24 20.66
N ASP A 36 11.55 0.25 20.43
CA ASP A 36 12.51 1.15 21.09
C ASP A 36 12.29 2.65 20.80
N ARG A 37 11.62 2.98 19.70
CA ARG A 37 11.50 4.37 19.21
C ARG A 37 10.08 4.91 19.28
N PHE A 38 9.09 4.07 19.60
CA PHE A 38 7.72 4.52 19.57
C PHE A 38 7.31 5.23 20.86
N ALA A 39 7.43 4.55 22.01
CA ALA A 39 6.97 5.11 23.27
C ALA A 39 7.65 4.50 24.50
N ARG A 40 7.94 5.38 25.46
CA ARG A 40 8.46 5.05 26.78
C ARG A 40 7.34 5.10 27.81
N GLU A 41 7.48 4.36 28.91
CA GLU A 41 6.60 4.48 30.08
C GLU A 41 6.85 5.80 30.83
N ASP A 42 8.12 6.20 30.91
CA ASP A 42 8.63 7.36 31.63
C ASP A 42 9.65 8.18 30.81
N GLU A 43 10.06 9.34 31.34
CA GLU A 43 11.15 10.17 30.80
C GLU A 43 11.05 10.51 29.30
N LEU A 44 9.93 11.12 28.90
CA LEU A 44 9.66 11.50 27.51
C LEU A 44 10.66 12.52 26.91
N ASP A 45 11.55 13.07 27.73
CA ASP A 45 12.57 14.05 27.34
C ASP A 45 13.98 13.43 27.28
N ALA A 46 14.11 12.13 27.55
CA ALA A 46 15.38 11.44 27.41
C ALA A 46 15.92 11.57 25.97
N PRO A 47 17.19 11.95 25.79
CA PRO A 47 17.78 12.07 24.48
C PRO A 47 17.89 10.70 23.82
N CYS A 48 17.63 10.65 22.51
CA CYS A 48 17.86 9.48 21.67
C CYS A 48 18.87 9.87 20.59
N ASN A 49 20.14 9.52 20.80
CA ASN A 49 21.20 9.87 19.87
C ASN A 49 21.29 8.82 18.74
N LEU A 50 20.62 9.09 17.62
CA LEU A 50 20.47 8.12 16.52
C LEU A 50 21.81 7.55 16.00
N PRO A 51 22.86 8.37 15.75
CA PRO A 51 24.19 7.89 15.37
C PRO A 51 24.82 6.85 16.29
N GLU A 52 24.49 6.84 17.58
CA GLU A 52 25.07 5.89 18.54
C GLU A 52 24.51 4.47 18.39
N ARG A 53 23.39 4.31 17.67
CA ARG A 53 22.74 3.01 17.42
C ARG A 53 22.50 2.21 18.71
N GLN A 54 22.11 2.92 19.78
CA GLN A 54 21.76 2.33 21.08
C GLN A 54 20.24 2.31 21.30
N TYR A 55 19.84 1.58 22.33
CA TYR A 55 18.48 1.64 22.86
C TYR A 55 18.17 3.05 23.36
N CYS A 56 17.00 3.55 22.96
CA CYS A 56 16.44 4.80 23.41
C CYS A 56 15.30 4.62 24.43
N GLY A 57 14.98 3.37 24.80
CA GLY A 57 14.15 3.02 25.96
C GLY A 57 12.66 2.87 25.69
N GLY A 58 12.25 2.85 24.42
CA GLY A 58 10.86 2.53 24.08
C GLY A 58 10.54 1.06 24.40
N ASN A 59 9.32 0.82 24.89
CA ASN A 59 8.93 -0.49 25.44
C ASN A 59 7.43 -0.77 25.26
N TRP A 60 7.00 -2.00 25.53
CA TRP A 60 5.62 -2.43 25.28
C TRP A 60 4.59 -1.72 26.18
N LYS A 61 4.95 -1.38 27.42
CA LYS A 61 4.08 -0.57 28.31
C LYS A 61 3.87 0.84 27.79
N GLY A 62 4.94 1.50 27.34
CA GLY A 62 4.88 2.80 26.69
C GLY A 62 3.99 2.77 25.45
N LEU A 63 4.11 1.71 24.63
CA LEU A 63 3.25 1.48 23.47
C LEU A 63 1.77 1.31 23.86
N ILE A 64 1.45 0.52 24.89
CA ILE A 64 0.08 0.37 25.40
C ILE A 64 -0.54 1.74 25.71
N ASN A 65 0.22 2.65 26.35
CA ASN A 65 -0.22 4.00 26.71
C ASN A 65 -0.50 4.91 25.49
N LYS A 66 -0.15 4.48 24.28
CA LYS A 66 -0.29 5.24 23.04
C LYS A 66 -1.15 4.55 21.99
N LEU A 67 -1.83 3.46 22.33
CA LEU A 67 -2.78 2.80 21.42
C LEU A 67 -3.92 3.71 20.99
N ASP A 68 -4.36 4.65 21.83
CA ASP A 68 -5.39 5.66 21.47
C ASP A 68 -4.94 6.55 20.30
N TYR A 69 -3.65 6.88 20.23
CA TYR A 69 -3.09 7.67 19.13
C TYR A 69 -3.10 6.89 17.81
N ILE A 70 -2.73 5.61 17.85
CA ILE A 70 -2.73 4.75 16.66
C ILE A 70 -4.17 4.50 16.20
N GLN A 71 -5.05 4.10 17.13
CA GLN A 71 -6.46 3.83 16.86
C GLN A 71 -7.23 5.09 16.45
N GLY A 72 -6.82 6.27 16.92
CA GLY A 72 -7.41 7.55 16.51
C GLY A 72 -7.22 7.89 15.02
N MET A 73 -6.21 7.31 14.37
CA MET A 73 -6.08 7.35 12.90
C MET A 73 -6.88 6.26 12.19
N GLY A 74 -7.49 5.32 12.92
CA GLY A 74 -8.30 4.24 12.35
C GLY A 74 -7.51 3.00 11.93
N PHE A 75 -6.23 2.89 12.29
CA PHE A 75 -5.45 1.66 12.12
C PHE A 75 -6.06 0.52 12.93
N THR A 76 -6.01 -0.68 12.37
CA THR A 76 -6.63 -1.88 12.94
C THR A 76 -5.60 -2.92 13.35
N ALA A 77 -4.34 -2.74 13.00
CA ALA A 77 -3.26 -3.60 13.41
C ALA A 77 -1.99 -2.80 13.64
N ILE A 78 -1.10 -3.30 14.49
CA ILE A 78 0.26 -2.80 14.61
C ILE A 78 1.25 -3.88 14.18
N TRP A 79 2.37 -3.46 13.58
CA TRP A 79 3.54 -4.30 13.35
C TRP A 79 4.68 -3.77 14.23
N ILE A 80 5.10 -4.58 15.21
CA ILE A 80 6.18 -4.25 16.15
C ILE A 80 7.49 -4.95 15.76
N SER A 81 8.62 -4.39 16.21
CA SER A 81 9.96 -4.97 16.08
C SER A 81 10.04 -6.42 16.58
N PRO A 82 11.06 -7.21 16.15
CA PRO A 82 11.26 -8.54 16.70
C PRO A 82 11.42 -8.51 18.21
N VAL A 83 10.78 -9.47 18.88
CA VAL A 83 10.63 -9.47 20.34
C VAL A 83 11.69 -10.27 21.08
N VAL A 84 12.53 -10.99 20.33
CA VAL A 84 13.54 -11.93 20.84
C VAL A 84 14.75 -11.18 21.42
N GLU A 85 15.43 -11.76 22.40
CA GLU A 85 16.68 -11.24 22.94
C GLU A 85 17.69 -10.95 21.83
N ASN A 86 18.41 -9.83 21.94
CA ASN A 86 19.32 -9.32 20.93
C ASN A 86 20.72 -9.08 21.51
N GLU A 87 21.74 -9.16 20.66
CA GLU A 87 23.09 -8.68 20.97
C GLU A 87 23.10 -7.16 21.24
N ASP A 88 24.19 -6.69 21.85
CA ASP A 88 24.36 -5.29 22.25
C ASP A 88 24.03 -4.31 21.12
N GLY A 89 23.12 -3.37 21.42
CA GLY A 89 22.56 -2.37 20.53
C GLY A 89 21.78 -2.90 19.31
N GLY A 90 21.25 -4.13 19.39
CA GLY A 90 20.16 -4.61 18.54
C GLY A 90 18.81 -3.97 18.87
N TYR A 91 18.75 -2.64 19.06
CA TYR A 91 17.53 -1.90 19.43
C TYR A 91 16.38 -2.02 18.42
N HIS A 92 16.71 -2.39 17.19
CA HIS A 92 15.76 -2.66 16.11
C HIS A 92 15.19 -4.07 16.15
N GLY A 93 15.81 -5.01 16.88
CA GLY A 93 15.39 -6.40 17.08
C GLY A 93 15.97 -7.43 16.11
N TYR A 94 16.83 -7.02 15.16
CA TYR A 94 17.35 -7.90 14.08
C TYR A 94 18.71 -8.55 14.38
N TYR A 95 19.30 -8.33 15.55
CA TYR A 95 20.54 -8.96 15.99
C TYR A 95 20.22 -10.05 17.02
N THR A 96 19.37 -11.01 16.64
CA THR A 96 18.93 -12.10 17.52
C THR A 96 20.10 -12.76 18.24
N LEU A 97 19.98 -12.92 19.55
CA LEU A 97 20.91 -13.66 20.39
C LEU A 97 20.27 -15.01 20.77
N ASP A 98 19.19 -14.98 21.56
CA ASP A 98 18.55 -16.18 22.09
C ASP A 98 17.05 -16.22 21.78
N HIS A 99 16.65 -17.14 20.88
CA HIS A 99 15.26 -17.35 20.45
C HIS A 99 14.30 -17.73 21.59
N ASP A 100 14.80 -18.34 22.67
CA ASP A 100 13.97 -18.76 23.80
C ASP A 100 13.74 -17.63 24.83
N LYS A 101 14.31 -16.43 24.60
CA LYS A 101 14.15 -15.27 25.49
C LYS A 101 13.60 -14.05 24.77
N LEU A 102 12.89 -13.21 25.52
CA LEU A 102 12.46 -11.90 25.07
C LEU A 102 13.55 -10.84 25.27
N ASN A 103 13.52 -9.80 24.45
CA ASN A 103 14.35 -8.62 24.63
C ASN A 103 13.94 -7.86 25.90
N SER A 104 14.77 -7.98 26.94
CA SER A 104 14.51 -7.35 28.24
C SER A 104 14.44 -5.83 28.20
N ASN A 105 14.97 -5.17 27.16
CA ASN A 105 14.82 -3.73 26.96
C ASN A 105 13.38 -3.32 26.59
N PHE A 106 12.61 -4.22 25.98
CA PHE A 106 11.22 -3.96 25.57
C PHE A 106 10.20 -4.30 26.65
N GLY A 107 10.59 -5.12 27.64
CA GLY A 107 9.79 -5.46 28.80
C GLY A 107 9.83 -6.95 29.14
N THR A 108 8.87 -7.36 29.94
CA THR A 108 8.68 -8.73 30.41
C THR A 108 7.72 -9.53 29.52
N ARG A 109 7.61 -10.83 29.79
CA ARG A 109 6.61 -11.70 29.16
C ARG A 109 5.20 -11.17 29.37
N GLU A 110 4.90 -10.74 30.60
CA GLU A 110 3.61 -10.21 31.01
C GLU A 110 3.29 -8.91 30.26
N ASP A 111 4.30 -8.08 29.96
CA ASP A 111 4.10 -6.83 29.21
C ASP A 111 3.69 -7.08 27.76
N LEU A 112 4.32 -8.06 27.09
CA LEU A 112 3.94 -8.44 25.72
C LEU A 112 2.55 -9.08 25.67
N GLN A 113 2.22 -9.95 26.62
CA GLN A 113 0.86 -10.51 26.75
C GLN A 113 -0.19 -9.43 27.02
N THR A 114 0.16 -8.43 27.83
CA THR A 114 -0.71 -7.28 28.12
C THR A 114 -0.89 -6.41 26.88
N LEU A 115 0.15 -6.22 26.05
CA LEU A 115 0.04 -5.50 24.79
C LEU A 115 -0.93 -6.20 23.83
N SER A 116 -0.76 -7.51 23.64
CA SER A 116 -1.67 -8.32 22.83
C SER A 116 -3.12 -8.21 23.33
N SER A 117 -3.33 -8.42 24.63
CA SER A 117 -4.66 -8.29 25.25
C SER A 117 -5.28 -6.90 25.09
N ALA A 118 -4.47 -5.84 25.20
CA ALA A 118 -4.92 -4.46 25.04
C ALA A 118 -5.33 -4.15 23.59
N LEU A 119 -4.63 -4.72 22.60
CA LEU A 119 -5.00 -4.64 21.19
C LEU A 119 -6.32 -5.39 20.93
N HIS A 120 -6.45 -6.63 21.39
CA HIS A 120 -7.67 -7.42 21.19
C HIS A 120 -8.89 -6.78 21.86
N ALA A 121 -8.74 -6.18 23.05
CA ALA A 121 -9.79 -5.42 23.72
C ALA A 121 -10.29 -4.22 22.90
N ARG A 122 -9.46 -3.72 21.98
CA ARG A 122 -9.76 -2.62 21.05
C ARG A 122 -10.23 -3.11 19.67
N GLY A 123 -10.31 -4.42 19.44
CA GLY A 123 -10.53 -5.01 18.13
C GLY A 123 -9.38 -4.77 17.15
N MET A 124 -8.16 -4.61 17.68
CA MET A 124 -6.92 -4.47 16.92
C MET A 124 -6.09 -5.74 16.97
N TYR A 125 -5.17 -5.90 16.03
CA TYR A 125 -4.35 -7.09 15.87
C TYR A 125 -2.85 -6.81 16.05
N LEU A 126 -2.14 -7.79 16.61
CA LEU A 126 -0.70 -7.77 16.83
C LEU A 126 0.00 -8.55 15.71
N MET A 127 0.75 -7.84 14.88
CA MET A 127 1.74 -8.42 13.98
C MET A 127 3.13 -8.30 14.61
N VAL A 128 3.85 -9.41 14.71
CA VAL A 128 5.22 -9.45 15.23
C VAL A 128 6.20 -9.73 14.10
N ASP A 129 7.28 -8.96 14.08
CA ASP A 129 8.41 -9.21 13.19
C ASP A 129 9.22 -10.42 13.68
N VAL A 130 9.66 -11.28 12.77
CA VAL A 130 10.45 -12.47 13.10
C VAL A 130 11.62 -12.64 12.15
N VAL A 131 12.76 -13.02 12.71
CA VAL A 131 13.99 -13.33 11.99
C VAL A 131 14.28 -14.81 12.17
N VAL A 132 14.47 -15.50 11.04
CA VAL A 132 14.91 -16.91 11.02
C VAL A 132 16.26 -17.06 10.33
N ASN A 133 16.56 -16.14 9.40
CA ASN A 133 17.73 -16.23 8.54
C ASN A 133 19.05 -16.22 9.31
N HIS A 134 19.17 -15.37 10.32
CA HIS A 134 20.45 -15.06 10.92
C HIS A 134 20.34 -14.78 12.43
N VAL A 135 21.49 -14.83 13.09
CA VAL A 135 21.71 -14.26 14.43
C VAL A 135 22.66 -13.07 14.34
N GLY A 136 22.65 -12.21 15.36
CA GLY A 136 23.60 -11.11 15.47
C GLY A 136 24.99 -11.61 15.86
N SER A 137 26.04 -11.11 15.20
CA SER A 137 27.41 -11.27 15.70
C SER A 137 27.70 -10.28 16.84
N PRO A 138 28.50 -10.64 17.86
CA PRO A 138 28.96 -9.67 18.84
C PRO A 138 29.83 -8.61 18.14
N ARG A 139 29.58 -7.33 18.42
CA ARG A 139 30.26 -6.24 17.70
C ARG A 139 31.77 -6.34 17.81
N ASN A 140 32.43 -6.17 16.66
CA ASN A 140 33.90 -6.16 16.54
C ASN A 140 34.57 -7.45 17.06
N GLN A 141 33.86 -8.58 17.06
CA GLN A 141 34.40 -9.87 17.48
C GLN A 141 34.20 -10.92 16.39
N VAL A 142 35.09 -11.91 16.35
CA VAL A 142 34.88 -13.10 15.52
C VAL A 142 33.74 -13.90 16.13
N PHE A 143 32.73 -14.20 15.33
CA PHE A 143 31.60 -15.01 15.77
C PHE A 143 32.05 -16.44 16.10
N HIS A 144 31.69 -16.88 17.30
CA HIS A 144 31.74 -18.27 17.72
C HIS A 144 30.43 -18.55 18.48
N PRO A 145 29.63 -19.54 18.07
CA PRO A 145 28.43 -19.86 18.80
C PRO A 145 28.80 -20.41 20.18
N ASP A 146 28.09 -19.95 21.19
CA ASP A 146 28.22 -20.34 22.59
C ASP A 146 26.82 -20.48 23.21
N ASP A 147 26.75 -20.82 24.50
CA ASP A 147 25.48 -21.03 25.20
C ASP A 147 24.56 -19.80 25.23
N ARG A 148 25.05 -18.60 24.90
CA ARG A 148 24.19 -17.40 24.79
C ARG A 148 23.26 -17.49 23.58
N TYR A 149 23.59 -18.27 22.56
CA TYR A 149 22.75 -18.45 21.37
C TYR A 149 21.63 -19.49 21.52
N GLY A 150 21.41 -19.98 22.75
CA GLY A 150 20.31 -20.86 23.10
C GLY A 150 20.25 -22.11 22.22
N LEU A 151 19.13 -22.28 21.49
CA LEU A 151 18.90 -23.42 20.61
C LEU A 151 19.86 -23.50 19.40
N LEU A 152 20.59 -22.43 19.08
CA LEU A 152 21.59 -22.36 17.98
C LEU A 152 23.03 -22.22 18.52
N ASN A 153 23.37 -22.94 19.59
CA ASN A 153 24.69 -22.81 20.23
C ASN A 153 25.81 -23.68 19.62
N GLN A 154 25.58 -24.37 18.49
CA GLN A 154 26.60 -25.21 17.86
C GLN A 154 27.08 -24.66 16.51
N PRO A 155 28.35 -24.84 16.12
CA PRO A 155 28.86 -24.43 14.81
C PRO A 155 28.07 -24.98 13.62
N GLU A 156 27.55 -26.20 13.73
CA GLU A 156 26.79 -26.87 12.66
C GLU A 156 25.38 -26.27 12.45
N ASP A 157 24.92 -25.42 13.36
CA ASP A 157 23.66 -24.70 13.25
C ASP A 157 23.75 -23.51 12.27
N TYR A 158 24.95 -23.21 11.74
CA TYR A 158 25.23 -22.10 10.85
C TYR A 158 25.87 -22.56 9.54
N HIS A 159 25.66 -21.79 8.48
CA HIS A 159 26.40 -22.00 7.25
C HIS A 159 27.86 -21.59 7.40
N PRO A 160 28.79 -22.28 6.69
CA PRO A 160 30.17 -21.83 6.62
C PRO A 160 30.25 -20.37 6.15
N HIS A 161 31.09 -19.58 6.82
CA HIS A 161 31.20 -18.16 6.52
C HIS A 161 31.62 -17.90 5.06
N CYS A 162 30.74 -17.21 4.35
CA CYS A 162 30.98 -16.53 3.09
C CYS A 162 30.14 -15.25 3.06
N TRP A 163 30.56 -14.25 2.29
CA TRP A 163 29.74 -13.06 2.07
C TRP A 163 28.94 -13.22 0.80
N ILE A 164 27.72 -12.68 0.77
CA ILE A 164 26.96 -12.57 -0.48
C ILE A 164 27.69 -11.56 -1.39
N ARG A 165 28.35 -12.06 -2.44
CA ARG A 165 29.03 -11.28 -3.48
C ARG A 165 28.20 -11.21 -4.75
N ASN A 166 27.48 -12.27 -5.08
CA ASN A 166 26.63 -12.34 -6.25
C ASN A 166 25.15 -12.59 -5.90
N TYR A 167 24.35 -11.53 -5.95
CA TYR A 167 22.91 -11.62 -5.69
C TYR A 167 22.09 -12.25 -6.83
N ASP A 168 22.70 -12.50 -8.00
CA ASP A 168 22.05 -13.30 -9.05
C ASP A 168 22.24 -14.81 -8.82
N ASN A 169 23.12 -15.18 -7.88
CA ASN A 169 23.32 -16.56 -7.45
C ASN A 169 22.43 -16.85 -6.23
N GLN A 170 21.26 -17.42 -6.47
CA GLN A 170 20.29 -17.67 -5.40
C GLN A 170 20.83 -18.54 -4.25
N THR A 171 21.69 -19.52 -4.52
CA THR A 171 22.31 -20.35 -3.46
C THR A 171 23.23 -19.52 -2.58
N GLU A 172 23.95 -18.56 -3.15
CA GLU A 172 24.81 -17.66 -2.37
C GLU A 172 23.98 -16.68 -1.55
N VAL A 173 22.87 -16.18 -2.12
CA VAL A 173 21.89 -15.36 -1.37
C VAL A 173 21.30 -16.13 -0.19
N GLU A 174 21.10 -17.45 -0.33
CA GLU A 174 20.47 -18.32 0.67
C GLU A 174 21.43 -18.91 1.72
N GLN A 175 22.73 -18.95 1.46
CA GLN A 175 23.68 -19.73 2.30
C GLN A 175 24.94 -18.95 2.68
N CYS A 176 25.07 -17.69 2.27
CA CYS A 176 26.13 -16.79 2.71
C CYS A 176 25.59 -15.71 3.64
N TRP A 177 26.48 -15.23 4.50
CA TRP A 177 26.19 -14.24 5.53
C TRP A 177 25.90 -12.88 4.91
N ILE A 178 24.94 -12.17 5.51
CA ILE A 178 24.62 -10.80 5.15
C ILE A 178 25.59 -9.87 5.90
N GLY A 179 26.26 -8.98 5.15
CA GLY A 179 27.24 -8.03 5.68
C GLY A 179 28.44 -7.88 4.74
N GLU A 180 29.38 -7.02 5.14
CA GLU A 180 30.63 -6.80 4.41
C GLU A 180 31.88 -7.15 5.24
N ASP A 181 31.77 -7.02 6.56
CA ASP A 181 32.80 -7.34 7.52
C ASP A 181 32.20 -7.87 8.85
N GLN A 182 33.08 -8.24 9.78
CA GLN A 182 32.70 -8.80 11.07
C GLN A 182 32.20 -7.77 12.10
N ARG A 183 32.11 -6.48 11.77
CA ARG A 183 31.70 -5.45 12.74
C ARG A 183 30.20 -5.51 13.02
N GLU A 184 29.41 -5.83 12.01
CA GLU A 184 27.95 -5.92 12.03
C GLU A 184 27.47 -7.13 11.20
N ALA A 185 28.15 -8.27 11.32
CA ALA A 185 27.83 -9.47 10.55
C ALA A 185 26.51 -10.10 11.01
N LEU A 186 25.72 -10.54 10.03
CA LEU A 186 24.53 -11.35 10.26
C LEU A 186 24.86 -12.79 9.92
N VAL A 187 25.00 -13.59 10.96
CA VAL A 187 25.53 -14.96 10.90
C VAL A 187 24.42 -15.88 10.41
N ASP A 188 24.63 -16.47 9.24
CA ASP A 188 23.60 -17.20 8.51
C ASP A 188 23.31 -18.57 9.13
N VAL A 189 22.04 -18.79 9.47
CA VAL A 189 21.52 -20.00 10.11
C VAL A 189 21.32 -21.09 9.06
N ASN A 190 21.78 -22.30 9.35
CA ASN A 190 21.72 -23.45 8.44
C ASN A 190 20.29 -24.02 8.34
N THR A 191 19.45 -23.38 7.52
CA THR A 191 18.04 -23.77 7.31
C THR A 191 17.86 -25.05 6.47
N GLU A 192 18.94 -25.69 6.07
CA GLU A 192 19.03 -27.01 5.43
C GLU A 192 19.16 -28.12 6.47
N SER A 193 19.63 -27.79 7.68
CA SER A 193 19.76 -28.72 8.79
C SER A 193 18.38 -29.13 9.32
N PRO A 194 18.02 -30.44 9.31
CA PRO A 194 16.77 -30.89 9.90
C PRO A 194 16.62 -30.58 11.39
N LYS A 195 17.75 -30.42 12.12
CA LYS A 195 17.74 -29.99 13.52
C LYS A 195 17.22 -28.55 13.61
N VAL A 196 17.89 -27.62 12.93
CA VAL A 196 17.56 -26.19 12.92
C VAL A 196 16.12 -25.97 12.48
N VAL A 197 15.70 -26.62 11.39
CA VAL A 197 14.33 -26.53 10.87
C VAL A 197 13.29 -26.92 11.94
N ARG A 198 13.51 -28.04 12.64
CA ARG A 198 12.58 -28.48 13.70
C ARG A 198 12.53 -27.48 14.86
N GLU A 199 13.67 -26.94 15.27
CA GLU A 199 13.70 -25.96 16.37
C GLU A 199 13.02 -24.65 15.98
N MET A 200 13.25 -24.14 14.76
CA MET A 200 12.56 -22.93 14.27
C MET A 200 11.05 -23.10 14.20
N TYR A 201 10.57 -24.26 13.74
CA TYR A 201 9.14 -24.55 13.70
C TYR A 201 8.53 -24.70 15.10
N ARG A 202 9.27 -25.29 16.04
CA ARG A 202 8.85 -25.37 17.45
C ARG A 202 8.77 -23.96 18.05
N TRP A 203 9.81 -23.17 17.86
CA TRP A 203 9.93 -21.81 18.39
C TRP A 203 8.78 -20.94 17.89
N ILE A 204 8.55 -20.85 16.58
CA ILE A 204 7.51 -19.95 16.06
C ILE A 204 6.11 -20.33 16.53
N ARG A 205 5.82 -21.64 16.62
CA ARG A 205 4.56 -22.15 17.17
C ARG A 205 4.36 -21.70 18.61
N GLN A 206 5.41 -21.79 19.42
CA GLN A 206 5.36 -21.38 20.83
C GLN A 206 5.24 -19.87 20.96
N LEU A 207 6.01 -19.10 20.18
CA LEU A 207 5.95 -17.64 20.18
C LEU A 207 4.53 -17.15 19.87
N VAL A 208 3.91 -17.66 18.81
CA VAL A 208 2.54 -17.28 18.45
C VAL A 208 1.54 -17.65 19.55
N ALA A 209 1.63 -18.86 20.09
CA ALA A 209 0.70 -19.35 21.11
C ALA A 209 0.86 -18.63 22.46
N ASP A 210 2.08 -18.28 22.87
CA ASP A 210 2.37 -17.70 24.18
C ASP A 210 1.93 -16.24 24.30
N TYR A 211 1.90 -15.52 23.18
CA TYR A 211 1.64 -14.09 23.12
C TYR A 211 0.38 -13.72 22.33
N ASP A 212 -0.43 -14.72 21.95
CA ASP A 212 -1.65 -14.56 21.14
C ASP A 212 -1.40 -13.64 19.92
N ILE A 213 -0.35 -13.95 19.14
CA ILE A 213 0.05 -13.16 17.95
C ILE A 213 -0.94 -13.45 16.81
N ASP A 214 -1.35 -12.42 16.06
CA ASP A 214 -2.38 -12.55 15.02
C ASP A 214 -1.80 -12.69 13.61
N GLY A 215 -0.54 -12.31 13.42
CA GLY A 215 0.17 -12.39 12.15
C GLY A 215 1.65 -12.12 12.30
N LEU A 216 2.43 -12.49 11.28
CA LEU A 216 3.88 -12.34 11.28
C LEU A 216 4.32 -11.50 10.09
N ARG A 217 5.24 -10.57 10.35
CA ARG A 217 6.11 -10.05 9.31
C ARG A 217 7.41 -10.84 9.38
N VAL A 218 7.82 -11.43 8.27
CA VAL A 218 9.00 -12.30 8.22
C VAL A 218 10.14 -11.55 7.53
N ASP A 219 11.24 -11.36 8.25
CA ASP A 219 12.43 -10.69 7.75
C ASP A 219 13.17 -11.52 6.70
N THR A 220 13.89 -10.86 5.79
CA THR A 220 14.93 -11.47 4.93
C THR A 220 14.54 -12.74 4.18
N VAL A 221 13.27 -12.89 3.77
CA VAL A 221 12.71 -14.14 3.22
C VAL A 221 13.49 -14.72 2.04
N LYS A 222 14.06 -13.88 1.18
CA LYS A 222 14.83 -14.32 0.01
C LYS A 222 16.14 -15.03 0.33
N HIS A 223 16.62 -14.88 1.56
CA HIS A 223 17.88 -15.43 2.07
C HIS A 223 17.69 -16.82 2.71
N VAL A 224 16.46 -17.36 2.69
CA VAL A 224 16.18 -18.72 3.12
C VAL A 224 15.53 -19.46 1.96
N ARG A 225 15.95 -20.71 1.73
CA ARG A 225 15.37 -21.57 0.68
C ARG A 225 13.84 -21.59 0.73
N LYS A 226 13.20 -21.45 -0.42
CA LYS A 226 11.72 -21.40 -0.52
C LYS A 226 10.99 -22.54 0.17
N SER A 227 11.56 -23.74 0.17
CA SER A 227 10.95 -24.94 0.76
C SER A 227 10.93 -24.95 2.30
N PHE A 228 11.57 -23.98 2.96
CA PHE A 228 11.47 -23.80 4.41
C PHE A 228 10.12 -23.19 4.82
N TRP A 229 9.59 -22.25 4.03
CA TRP A 229 8.53 -21.34 4.45
C TRP A 229 7.13 -21.95 4.60
N PRO A 230 6.66 -22.89 3.74
CA PRO A 230 5.29 -23.40 3.86
C PRO A 230 5.02 -24.08 5.21
N ALA A 231 5.96 -24.92 5.67
CA ALA A 231 5.85 -25.59 6.97
C ALA A 231 6.15 -24.64 8.14
N PHE A 232 6.92 -23.56 7.92
CA PHE A 232 7.10 -22.50 8.91
C PHE A 232 5.79 -21.75 9.17
N GLU A 233 5.11 -21.29 8.11
CA GLU A 233 3.81 -20.61 8.21
C GLU A 233 2.73 -21.55 8.77
N GLU A 234 2.71 -22.82 8.36
CA GLU A 234 1.82 -23.82 8.97
C GLU A 234 2.11 -24.00 10.47
N ALA A 235 3.38 -24.02 10.88
CA ALA A 235 3.74 -24.13 12.29
C ALA A 235 3.36 -22.89 13.10
N ALA A 236 3.49 -21.69 12.51
CA ALA A 236 3.03 -20.44 13.09
C ALA A 236 1.50 -20.40 13.24
N GLY A 237 0.77 -20.96 12.28
CA GLY A 237 -0.70 -21.05 12.31
C GLY A 237 -1.42 -19.71 12.12
N VAL A 238 -0.71 -18.70 11.61
CA VAL A 238 -1.20 -17.33 11.38
C VAL A 238 -0.70 -16.81 10.04
N PHE A 239 -1.32 -15.74 9.55
CA PHE A 239 -0.91 -15.07 8.31
C PHE A 239 0.55 -14.57 8.39
N CYS A 240 1.35 -14.92 7.38
CA CYS A 240 2.70 -14.40 7.22
C CYS A 240 2.81 -13.48 5.99
N THR A 241 3.47 -12.33 6.17
CA THR A 241 3.92 -11.46 5.08
C THR A 241 5.44 -11.36 5.06
N GLY A 242 6.05 -11.72 3.94
CA GLY A 242 7.51 -11.83 3.82
C GLY A 242 8.20 -10.61 3.23
N GLU A 243 9.37 -10.24 3.78
CA GLU A 243 10.29 -9.29 3.16
C GLU A 243 11.14 -9.96 2.06
N VAL A 244 10.68 -9.84 0.81
CA VAL A 244 11.43 -10.27 -0.37
C VAL A 244 11.94 -9.04 -1.09
N LEU A 245 13.05 -8.50 -0.61
CA LEU A 245 13.65 -7.31 -1.19
C LEU A 245 14.45 -7.66 -2.45
N HIS A 246 13.90 -7.35 -3.63
CA HIS A 246 14.56 -7.57 -4.92
C HIS A 246 14.60 -6.30 -5.76
N GLY A 247 15.73 -6.05 -6.43
CA GLY A 247 16.03 -4.80 -7.13
C GLY A 247 16.30 -3.63 -6.19
N GLY A 248 16.44 -2.42 -6.75
CA GLY A 248 16.44 -1.18 -5.96
C GLY A 248 17.79 -0.65 -5.47
N ARG A 249 18.87 -1.45 -5.54
CA ARG A 249 20.19 -1.13 -4.93
C ARG A 249 20.80 0.21 -5.33
N GLN A 250 20.57 0.67 -6.56
CA GLN A 250 21.04 1.99 -7.04
C GLN A 250 19.93 3.06 -7.15
N LEU A 251 18.67 2.72 -6.87
CA LEU A 251 17.52 3.52 -7.32
C LEU A 251 17.13 4.70 -6.42
N LEU A 252 17.69 4.81 -5.21
CA LEU A 252 17.44 5.97 -4.32
C LEU A 252 18.55 7.03 -4.36
N ALA A 253 19.71 6.71 -4.95
CA ALA A 253 20.83 7.63 -5.11
C ALA A 253 20.80 8.45 -6.42
N LEU A 254 19.87 8.17 -7.34
CA LEU A 254 19.95 8.68 -8.72
C LEU A 254 18.62 9.25 -9.22
N ALA A 255 18.23 10.40 -8.67
CA ALA A 255 17.20 11.26 -9.27
C ALA A 255 17.66 11.94 -10.60
N SER A 256 18.87 11.66 -11.09
CA SER A 256 19.53 12.43 -12.15
C SER A 256 19.88 11.66 -13.43
N LEU A 257 19.58 10.36 -13.56
CA LEU A 257 19.92 9.60 -14.77
C LEU A 257 18.68 9.17 -15.56
N ARG A 258 18.28 10.01 -16.52
CA ARG A 258 17.22 9.76 -17.52
C ARG A 258 17.53 8.67 -18.56
N SER A 259 18.57 7.83 -18.37
CA SER A 259 19.07 7.00 -19.48
C SER A 259 19.78 5.71 -19.07
N ALA A 260 19.21 4.92 -18.16
CA ALA A 260 19.67 3.55 -17.90
C ALA A 260 18.57 2.53 -18.26
N HIS A 261 18.26 2.42 -19.56
CA HIS A 261 17.78 1.15 -20.09
C HIS A 261 18.98 0.18 -20.12
N HIS A 262 18.82 -0.98 -19.50
CA HIS A 262 19.73 -2.15 -19.41
C HIS A 262 20.39 -2.45 -18.04
N SER A 263 19.63 -3.18 -17.20
CA SER A 263 19.90 -4.60 -16.84
C SER A 263 20.91 -5.02 -15.76
N LEU A 264 21.11 -4.27 -14.66
CA LEU A 264 21.74 -4.86 -13.45
C LEU A 264 21.00 -4.64 -12.12
N ASP A 265 20.03 -3.72 -12.05
CA ASP A 265 19.27 -3.38 -10.82
C ASP A 265 17.75 -3.19 -11.07
N ALA A 266 17.24 -3.73 -12.17
CA ALA A 266 15.82 -3.65 -12.50
C ALA A 266 14.99 -4.44 -11.47
N ILE A 267 13.89 -3.84 -11.03
CA ILE A 267 12.89 -4.50 -10.19
C ILE A 267 12.24 -5.60 -11.02
N ASP A 268 12.50 -6.85 -10.67
CA ASP A 268 11.74 -7.99 -11.19
C ASP A 268 10.59 -8.35 -10.23
N PRO A 269 9.34 -7.94 -10.51
CA PRO A 269 8.19 -8.38 -9.73
C PRO A 269 8.01 -9.90 -9.75
N ALA A 270 8.37 -10.60 -10.83
CA ALA A 270 8.21 -12.05 -10.90
C ALA A 270 9.05 -12.77 -9.85
N TYR A 271 10.29 -12.30 -9.60
CA TYR A 271 11.13 -12.81 -8.52
C TYR A 271 10.43 -12.67 -7.16
N THR A 272 9.91 -11.48 -6.87
CA THR A 272 9.26 -11.17 -5.58
C THR A 272 7.98 -11.99 -5.40
N TYR A 273 7.09 -11.96 -6.39
CA TYR A 273 5.79 -12.62 -6.33
C TYR A 273 5.88 -14.14 -6.41
N ALA A 274 7.01 -14.71 -6.84
CA ALA A 274 7.27 -16.15 -6.76
C ALA A 274 7.42 -16.67 -5.32
N TYR A 275 7.43 -15.79 -4.30
CA TYR A 275 7.33 -16.14 -2.88
C TYR A 275 5.91 -16.03 -2.32
N GLN A 276 4.92 -15.64 -3.14
CA GLN A 276 3.53 -15.57 -2.72
C GLN A 276 2.77 -16.87 -3.03
N GLY A 277 1.85 -17.26 -2.15
CA GLY A 277 0.96 -18.40 -2.29
C GLY A 277 1.62 -19.68 -1.79
N ALA A 278 2.37 -20.37 -2.65
CA ALA A 278 2.95 -21.68 -2.31
C ALA A 278 4.16 -21.61 -1.37
N VAL A 279 4.63 -20.41 -1.01
CA VAL A 279 5.80 -20.18 -0.14
C VAL A 279 5.37 -19.46 1.12
N LEU A 280 4.72 -18.29 1.01
CA LEU A 280 4.04 -17.57 2.10
C LEU A 280 2.69 -17.01 1.65
N SER A 281 1.76 -16.75 2.57
CA SER A 281 0.46 -16.11 2.27
C SER A 281 0.60 -14.74 1.58
N SER A 282 1.62 -13.97 1.94
CA SER A 282 1.86 -12.62 1.44
C SER A 282 3.35 -12.28 1.35
N VAL A 283 3.66 -11.27 0.55
CA VAL A 283 4.96 -10.59 0.52
C VAL A 283 4.79 -9.07 0.51
N HIS A 284 5.80 -8.37 1.00
CA HIS A 284 5.93 -6.93 0.84
C HIS A 284 5.98 -6.54 -0.64
N ASN A 285 5.17 -5.57 -1.04
CA ASN A 285 5.08 -5.10 -2.42
C ASN A 285 6.23 -4.15 -2.79
N PHE A 286 7.48 -4.58 -2.59
CA PHE A 286 8.66 -3.86 -3.05
C PHE A 286 8.62 -3.49 -4.53
N PRO A 287 8.04 -4.33 -5.43
CA PRO A 287 7.95 -3.94 -6.82
C PRO A 287 7.20 -2.62 -7.03
N LEU A 288 6.13 -2.38 -6.26
CA LEU A 288 5.34 -1.15 -6.31
C LEU A 288 5.96 -0.01 -5.48
N PHE A 289 6.69 -0.33 -4.42
CA PHE A 289 7.34 0.64 -3.51
C PHE A 289 8.24 1.64 -4.25
N PHE A 290 9.12 1.18 -5.15
CA PHE A 290 10.07 2.09 -5.78
C PHE A 290 9.43 3.01 -6.85
N PRO A 291 8.58 2.51 -7.79
CA PRO A 291 7.84 3.37 -8.69
C PRO A 291 6.92 4.36 -7.96
N LEU A 292 6.32 3.96 -6.84
CA LEU A 292 5.53 4.87 -6.01
C LEU A 292 6.36 6.07 -5.53
N ARG A 293 7.54 5.81 -4.97
CA ARG A 293 8.43 6.87 -4.49
C ARG A 293 8.92 7.77 -5.63
N ARG A 294 9.23 7.22 -6.80
CA ARG A 294 9.63 8.01 -7.98
C ARG A 294 8.48 8.85 -8.52
N ALA A 295 7.27 8.29 -8.63
CA ALA A 295 6.12 8.97 -9.20
C ALA A 295 5.80 10.30 -8.50
N PHE A 296 6.07 10.38 -7.19
CA PHE A 296 5.82 11.56 -6.38
C PHE A 296 7.10 12.23 -5.85
N SER A 297 8.29 11.94 -6.41
CA SER A 297 9.54 12.55 -5.91
C SER A 297 9.70 14.02 -6.29
N SER A 298 9.14 14.43 -7.43
CA SER A 298 9.16 15.83 -7.88
C SER A 298 8.08 16.09 -8.95
N PRO A 299 7.80 17.38 -9.29
CA PRO A 299 6.91 17.74 -10.38
C PRO A 299 7.34 17.31 -11.78
N GLU A 300 8.61 16.95 -11.96
CA GLU A 300 9.17 16.46 -13.23
C GLU A 300 9.10 14.93 -13.36
N ALA A 301 8.69 14.22 -12.31
CA ALA A 301 8.50 12.78 -12.36
C ALA A 301 7.29 12.39 -13.21
N GLU A 302 7.27 11.14 -13.67
CA GLU A 302 6.17 10.58 -14.47
C GLU A 302 5.44 9.48 -13.68
N ILE A 303 4.11 9.51 -13.70
CA ILE A 303 3.26 8.53 -13.00
C ILE A 303 3.12 7.20 -13.78
N ILE A 304 3.52 7.16 -15.05
CA ILE A 304 3.29 5.99 -15.91
C ILE A 304 3.92 4.71 -15.36
N GLU A 305 5.14 4.80 -14.81
CA GLU A 305 5.83 3.64 -14.25
C GLU A 305 5.07 3.03 -13.06
N LEU A 306 4.46 3.87 -12.22
CA LEU A 306 3.63 3.42 -11.11
C LEU A 306 2.40 2.68 -11.63
N THR A 307 1.74 3.21 -12.66
CA THR A 307 0.56 2.57 -13.26
C THR A 307 0.93 1.22 -13.88
N ASP A 308 2.02 1.17 -14.64
CA ASP A 308 2.48 -0.06 -15.27
C ASP A 308 2.79 -1.13 -14.22
N MET A 309 3.45 -0.75 -13.12
CA MET A 309 3.73 -1.68 -12.03
C MET A 309 2.47 -2.13 -11.29
N MET A 310 1.45 -1.28 -11.11
CA MET A 310 0.15 -1.70 -10.58
C MET A 310 -0.47 -2.80 -11.45
N LEU A 311 -0.51 -2.60 -12.77
CA LEU A 311 -1.07 -3.57 -13.71
C LEU A 311 -0.26 -4.87 -13.76
N ARG A 312 1.08 -4.77 -13.68
CA ARG A 312 1.96 -5.93 -13.56
C ARG A 312 1.77 -6.69 -12.26
N ALA A 313 1.60 -6.00 -11.13
CA ALA A 313 1.29 -6.66 -9.87
C ALA A 313 -0.02 -7.46 -9.97
N GLN A 314 -1.04 -6.90 -10.60
CA GLN A 314 -2.33 -7.57 -10.81
C GLN A 314 -2.24 -8.80 -11.73
N SER A 315 -1.30 -8.83 -12.68
CA SER A 315 -1.13 -9.96 -13.60
C SER A 315 -0.13 -11.00 -13.13
N GLU A 316 0.91 -10.61 -12.39
CA GLU A 316 2.03 -11.46 -12.01
C GLU A 316 1.94 -11.98 -10.56
N ALA A 317 1.31 -11.23 -9.65
CA ALA A 317 1.07 -11.70 -8.29
C ALA A 317 0.01 -12.81 -8.27
N LYS A 318 0.11 -13.72 -7.29
CA LYS A 318 -0.90 -14.77 -7.08
C LYS A 318 -2.20 -14.18 -6.55
N ASP A 319 -2.08 -13.21 -5.65
CA ASP A 319 -3.20 -12.48 -5.10
C ASP A 319 -2.77 -11.06 -4.70
N VAL A 320 -3.06 -10.07 -5.54
CA VAL A 320 -2.70 -8.68 -5.27
C VAL A 320 -3.35 -8.14 -3.98
N SER A 321 -4.45 -8.73 -3.52
CA SER A 321 -5.17 -8.29 -2.32
C SER A 321 -4.48 -8.65 -1.01
N THR A 322 -3.57 -9.63 -1.01
CA THR A 322 -2.84 -10.01 0.20
C THR A 322 -1.48 -9.33 0.32
N LEU A 323 -0.92 -8.83 -0.79
CA LEU A 323 0.32 -8.05 -0.78
C LEU A 323 0.22 -6.89 0.21
N THR A 324 1.31 -6.56 0.89
CA THR A 324 1.33 -5.36 1.74
C THR A 324 1.96 -4.18 1.01
N THR A 325 1.26 -3.06 0.94
CA THR A 325 1.68 -1.86 0.19
C THR A 325 2.09 -0.75 1.17
N PHE A 326 3.21 -0.07 0.90
CA PHE A 326 3.81 0.93 1.80
C PHE A 326 4.62 1.98 1.04
N LEU A 327 4.77 3.15 1.65
CA LEU A 327 5.63 4.25 1.17
C LEU A 327 6.99 4.28 1.88
N GLU A 328 6.97 3.93 3.14
CA GLU A 328 8.09 3.96 4.06
C GLU A 328 8.05 2.69 4.90
N GLN A 329 9.22 2.23 5.33
CA GLN A 329 9.33 1.17 6.31
C GLN A 329 10.60 1.35 7.12
N ALA A 330 10.57 0.92 8.37
CA ALA A 330 11.81 0.59 9.07
C ALA A 330 12.34 -0.74 8.56
N LYS A 331 13.49 -0.70 7.89
CA LYS A 331 14.20 -1.88 7.42
C LYS A 331 15.38 -2.19 8.35
N MET A 332 15.85 -3.43 8.39
CA MET A 332 17.19 -3.76 8.89
C MET A 332 18.28 -2.96 8.14
N PRO A 333 19.36 -2.50 8.82
CA PRO A 333 20.51 -1.89 8.15
C PRO A 333 21.11 -2.86 7.14
N GLN A 334 21.19 -2.45 5.88
CA GLN A 334 21.85 -3.20 4.81
C GLN A 334 22.71 -2.19 4.04
N PRO A 335 24.02 -2.45 3.87
CA PRO A 335 24.93 -1.48 3.26
C PRO A 335 24.61 -1.20 1.78
N ASP A 336 23.93 -2.13 1.11
CA ASP A 336 23.65 -2.09 -0.33
C ASP A 336 22.30 -1.47 -0.70
N LEU A 337 21.41 -1.20 0.27
CA LEU A 337 20.16 -0.49 0.02
C LEU A 337 19.70 0.30 1.25
N GLN A 338 19.92 1.62 1.16
CA GLN A 338 19.45 2.59 2.13
C GLN A 338 18.12 3.21 1.69
N VAL A 339 17.19 3.37 2.64
CA VAL A 339 15.85 3.88 2.39
C VAL A 339 15.58 5.05 3.34
N PRO A 340 15.83 6.30 2.93
CA PRO A 340 15.53 7.45 3.78
C PRO A 340 14.00 7.62 3.90
N ARG A 341 13.57 8.41 4.88
CA ARG A 341 12.19 8.92 4.92
C ARG A 341 11.84 9.55 3.57
N PHE A 342 10.61 9.43 3.12
CA PHE A 342 10.16 10.06 1.89
C PHE A 342 10.32 11.58 1.97
N ALA A 343 9.98 12.15 3.13
CA ALA A 343 10.10 13.58 3.39
C ALA A 343 11.57 14.09 3.42
N HIS A 344 12.57 13.22 3.57
CA HIS A 344 13.98 13.59 3.50
C HIS A 344 14.35 14.23 2.15
N ASN A 345 13.81 13.65 1.06
CA ASN A 345 14.09 14.08 -0.30
C ASN A 345 12.96 14.90 -0.93
N VAL A 346 11.78 14.93 -0.29
CA VAL A 346 10.56 15.54 -0.84
C VAL A 346 9.98 16.53 0.16
N ALA A 347 10.32 17.81 -0.02
CA ALA A 347 9.84 18.90 0.83
C ALA A 347 8.41 19.37 0.50
N ASP A 348 7.89 19.05 -0.68
CA ASP A 348 6.57 19.50 -1.14
C ASP A 348 5.44 18.71 -0.45
N ASP A 349 4.63 19.39 0.35
CA ASP A 349 3.51 18.80 1.09
C ASP A 349 2.50 18.09 0.20
N SER A 350 2.22 18.63 -0.99
CA SER A 350 1.28 18.01 -1.90
C SER A 350 1.81 16.67 -2.41
N LEU A 351 3.09 16.59 -2.75
CA LEU A 351 3.72 15.34 -3.15
C LEU A 351 3.70 14.31 -2.01
N ARG A 352 4.03 14.74 -0.79
CA ARG A 352 3.98 13.90 0.41
C ARG A 352 2.59 13.34 0.66
N MET A 353 1.55 14.16 0.58
CA MET A 353 0.16 13.73 0.79
C MET A 353 -0.31 12.72 -0.28
N ASN A 354 0.02 12.94 -1.55
CA ASN A 354 -0.32 12.01 -2.63
C ASN A 354 0.37 10.65 -2.43
N ALA A 355 1.68 10.67 -2.16
CA ALA A 355 2.46 9.46 -1.93
C ALA A 355 1.98 8.69 -0.69
N LEU A 356 1.66 9.41 0.41
CA LEU A 356 1.22 8.80 1.67
C LEU A 356 -0.19 8.20 1.56
N ALA A 357 -1.08 8.80 0.77
CA ALA A 357 -2.41 8.26 0.57
C ALA A 357 -2.40 6.98 -0.27
N PHE A 358 -1.50 6.88 -1.26
CA PHE A 358 -1.52 5.81 -2.25
C PHE A 358 -1.62 4.38 -1.66
N PRO A 359 -0.84 3.97 -0.63
CA PRO A 359 -0.97 2.62 -0.07
C PRO A 359 -2.38 2.25 0.39
N PHE A 360 -3.17 3.21 0.87
CA PHE A 360 -4.54 3.00 1.34
C PHE A 360 -5.57 2.97 0.21
N LEU A 361 -5.19 3.41 -0.99
CA LEU A 361 -6.05 3.56 -2.17
C LEU A 361 -5.75 2.51 -3.24
N ALA A 362 -4.52 1.98 -3.25
CA ALA A 362 -4.04 0.91 -4.10
C ALA A 362 -4.45 -0.48 -3.57
N ASP A 363 -4.06 -1.53 -4.28
CA ASP A 363 -4.28 -2.92 -3.89
C ASP A 363 -3.48 -3.33 -2.65
N GLY A 364 -3.99 -4.36 -1.97
CA GLY A 364 -3.33 -4.96 -0.82
C GLY A 364 -3.70 -4.40 0.55
N ILE A 365 -2.87 -4.76 1.53
CA ILE A 365 -2.95 -4.37 2.94
C ILE A 365 -2.00 -3.18 3.16
N PRO A 366 -2.53 -1.97 3.46
CA PRO A 366 -1.68 -0.81 3.66
C PRO A 366 -0.85 -0.92 4.94
N ILE A 367 0.44 -0.59 4.84
CA ILE A 367 1.33 -0.36 5.97
C ILE A 367 1.77 1.10 5.96
N MET A 368 1.72 1.72 7.13
CA MET A 368 2.33 3.03 7.37
C MET A 368 3.38 2.93 8.47
N TYR A 369 4.56 3.51 8.25
CA TYR A 369 5.64 3.55 9.23
C TYR A 369 5.53 4.78 10.13
N SER A 370 5.65 4.56 11.44
CA SER A 370 5.58 5.60 12.46
C SER A 370 6.54 6.76 12.19
N GLY A 371 6.01 7.98 12.23
CA GLY A 371 6.74 9.22 11.93
C GLY A 371 6.34 9.82 10.59
N GLY A 372 5.83 9.02 9.66
CA GLY A 372 5.30 9.52 8.39
C GLY A 372 4.18 10.55 8.60
N GLU A 373 3.30 10.33 9.59
CA GLU A 373 2.21 11.24 9.98
C GLU A 373 2.67 12.48 10.75
N GLN A 374 3.96 12.51 11.12
CA GLN A 374 4.62 13.63 11.79
C GLN A 374 5.66 14.30 10.89
N VAL A 375 5.73 13.90 9.61
CA VAL A 375 6.66 14.43 8.62
C VAL A 375 8.11 14.26 9.08
N TYR A 376 8.47 13.06 9.53
CA TYR A 376 9.85 12.74 9.86
C TYR A 376 10.73 12.73 8.59
N GLU A 377 11.89 13.39 8.66
CA GLU A 377 12.77 13.69 7.52
C GLU A 377 14.15 13.02 7.63
N GLY A 378 14.30 12.04 8.51
CA GLY A 378 15.53 11.27 8.66
C GLY A 378 16.01 10.67 7.34
N GLY A 379 17.32 10.82 7.10
CA GLY A 379 18.00 10.23 5.96
C GLY A 379 18.15 8.71 6.12
N ASP A 380 19.26 8.18 5.65
CA ASP A 380 19.52 6.75 5.73
C ASP A 380 19.65 6.24 7.18
N ASP A 381 19.64 4.94 7.38
CA ASP A 381 19.88 4.33 8.70
C ASP A 381 21.17 4.88 9.33
N PRO A 382 21.17 5.33 10.60
CA PRO A 382 20.11 5.19 11.61
C PRO A 382 19.14 6.39 11.72
N TYR A 383 19.23 7.38 10.83
CA TYR A 383 18.50 8.64 10.93
C TYR A 383 17.00 8.52 10.68
N ASN A 384 16.55 7.54 9.89
CA ASN A 384 15.13 7.22 9.67
C ASN A 384 14.44 6.46 10.83
N ARG A 385 15.05 6.43 12.02
CA ARG A 385 14.53 5.75 13.22
C ARG A 385 14.30 6.71 14.37
N GLU A 386 13.80 7.89 14.04
CA GLU A 386 13.53 8.96 14.99
C GLU A 386 12.49 8.54 16.04
N PRO A 387 12.64 8.97 17.31
CA PRO A 387 11.71 8.60 18.36
C PRO A 387 10.41 9.40 18.32
N MET A 388 9.27 8.71 18.24
CA MET A 388 7.93 9.32 18.14
C MET A 388 7.56 10.22 19.31
N TRP A 389 8.17 10.05 20.49
CA TRP A 389 7.94 10.93 21.63
C TRP A 389 8.44 12.37 21.39
N GLN A 390 9.37 12.61 20.46
CA GLN A 390 9.76 13.97 20.06
C GLN A 390 8.61 14.73 19.40
N ALA A 391 7.78 14.03 18.61
CA ALA A 391 6.57 14.61 18.04
C ALA A 391 5.40 14.68 19.05
N ARG A 392 5.61 14.19 20.28
CA ARG A 392 4.62 14.15 21.36
C ARG A 392 3.30 13.46 20.96
N TRP A 393 3.34 12.57 19.95
CA TRP A 393 2.14 11.94 19.38
C TRP A 393 1.06 12.97 19.05
N SER A 394 1.44 14.10 18.46
CA SER A 394 0.52 15.19 18.17
C SER A 394 -0.54 14.75 17.15
N ALA A 395 -1.77 14.56 17.63
CA ALA A 395 -2.95 14.31 16.81
C ALA A 395 -3.57 15.60 16.20
N LYS A 396 -2.88 16.73 16.34
CA LYS A 396 -3.37 18.06 15.91
C LYS A 396 -2.73 18.56 14.61
N ASN A 397 -1.79 17.81 14.04
CA ASN A 397 -1.15 18.21 12.81
C ASN A 397 -2.02 17.82 11.59
N ASN A 398 -1.80 18.51 10.46
CA ASN A 398 -2.61 18.33 9.25
C ASN A 398 -2.47 16.93 8.65
N LEU A 399 -1.31 16.29 8.77
CA LEU A 399 -1.04 15.01 8.15
C LEU A 399 -1.65 13.84 8.95
N TYR A 400 -1.69 13.92 10.27
CA TYR A 400 -2.44 12.99 11.12
C TYR A 400 -3.94 13.02 10.79
N ASP A 401 -4.54 14.21 10.70
CA ASP A 401 -5.96 14.34 10.31
C ASP A 401 -6.20 13.81 8.89
N PHE A 402 -5.30 14.12 7.96
CA PHE A 402 -5.34 13.59 6.60
C PHE A 402 -5.30 12.05 6.58
N VAL A 403 -4.34 11.43 7.26
CA VAL A 403 -4.24 9.96 7.36
C VAL A 403 -5.50 9.39 7.98
N SER A 404 -5.99 9.96 9.09
CA SER A 404 -7.23 9.53 9.75
C SER A 404 -8.42 9.52 8.78
N ARG A 405 -8.56 10.56 7.94
CA ARG A 405 -9.60 10.64 6.90
C ARG A 405 -9.42 9.58 5.81
N VAL A 406 -8.20 9.37 5.31
CA VAL A 406 -7.91 8.38 4.26
C VAL A 406 -8.21 6.96 4.77
N VAL A 407 -7.76 6.63 5.97
CA VAL A 407 -8.05 5.32 6.60
C VAL A 407 -9.54 5.17 6.88
N ALA A 408 -10.22 6.20 7.40
CA ALA A 408 -11.66 6.16 7.59
C ALA A 408 -12.42 5.97 6.27
N ALA A 409 -11.96 6.57 5.16
CA ALA A 409 -12.55 6.39 3.84
C ALA A 409 -12.39 4.94 3.35
N ARG A 410 -11.20 4.34 3.50
CA ARG A 410 -10.94 2.92 3.21
C ARG A 410 -11.84 2.01 4.05
N ASN A 411 -11.91 2.22 5.37
CA ASN A 411 -12.72 1.42 6.28
C ASN A 411 -14.22 1.53 5.94
N THR A 412 -14.68 2.73 5.57
CA THR A 412 -16.06 2.94 5.09
C THR A 412 -16.33 2.17 3.80
N ALA A 413 -15.40 2.18 2.86
CA ALA A 413 -15.51 1.44 1.61
C ALA A 413 -15.55 -0.10 1.83
N LEU A 414 -14.69 -0.62 2.72
CA LEU A 414 -14.66 -2.03 3.14
C LEU A 414 -15.96 -2.50 3.79
N ASN A 415 -16.61 -1.63 4.56
CA ASN A 415 -17.88 -1.94 5.22
C ASN A 415 -19.07 -1.85 4.28
N ALA A 416 -18.99 -0.99 3.25
CA ALA A 416 -20.06 -0.80 2.27
C ALA A 416 -20.04 -1.85 1.14
N ASN A 417 -18.87 -2.42 0.83
CA ASN A 417 -18.69 -3.39 -0.25
C ASN A 417 -17.81 -4.55 0.21
N SER A 418 -18.40 -5.75 0.34
CA SER A 418 -17.67 -6.97 0.71
C SER A 418 -16.53 -7.30 -0.24
N ASP A 419 -16.67 -6.91 -1.51
CA ASP A 419 -15.70 -7.22 -2.55
C ASP A 419 -14.55 -6.20 -2.59
N TYR A 420 -14.63 -5.08 -1.86
CA TYR A 420 -13.60 -4.02 -1.88
C TYR A 420 -12.21 -4.57 -1.54
N ALA A 421 -12.14 -5.48 -0.57
CA ALA A 421 -10.90 -6.09 -0.13
C ALA A 421 -10.25 -6.96 -1.24
N LEU A 422 -11.06 -7.57 -2.10
CA LEU A 422 -10.62 -8.56 -3.10
C LEU A 422 -10.49 -7.98 -4.52
N ALA A 423 -11.35 -7.04 -4.86
CA ALA A 423 -11.41 -6.45 -6.19
C ALA A 423 -10.16 -5.60 -6.45
N PRO A 424 -9.42 -5.88 -7.54
CA PRO A 424 -8.28 -5.05 -7.93
C PRO A 424 -8.68 -3.60 -8.18
N SER A 425 -7.81 -2.68 -7.80
CA SER A 425 -7.90 -1.27 -8.11
C SER A 425 -7.77 -1.05 -9.61
N VAL A 426 -8.51 -0.09 -10.17
CA VAL A 426 -8.55 0.15 -11.61
C VAL A 426 -8.00 1.55 -11.92
N PRO A 427 -6.83 1.67 -12.57
CA PRO A 427 -6.39 2.95 -13.12
C PRO A 427 -7.26 3.32 -14.32
N ILE A 428 -8.15 4.31 -14.16
CA ILE A 428 -9.09 4.76 -15.20
C ILE A 428 -8.40 5.71 -16.18
N VAL A 429 -7.57 6.60 -15.65
CA VAL A 429 -6.79 7.58 -16.40
C VAL A 429 -5.40 7.63 -15.81
N THR A 430 -4.41 7.60 -16.69
CA THR A 430 -3.02 7.91 -16.37
C THR A 430 -2.52 8.94 -17.37
N THR A 431 -1.91 10.00 -16.86
CA THR A 431 -1.10 10.96 -17.62
C THR A 431 0.31 10.96 -17.01
N ASP A 432 1.20 11.81 -17.52
CA ASP A 432 2.50 12.03 -16.89
C ASP A 432 2.36 12.52 -15.44
N HIS A 433 1.25 13.20 -15.10
CA HIS A 433 1.09 13.92 -13.84
C HIS A 433 -0.13 13.56 -13.00
N GLU A 434 -1.05 12.74 -13.50
CA GLU A 434 -2.27 12.34 -12.80
C GLU A 434 -2.53 10.84 -12.96
N ILE A 435 -2.99 10.23 -11.87
CA ILE A 435 -3.61 8.91 -11.89
C ILE A 435 -4.97 8.95 -11.22
N VAL A 436 -5.97 8.42 -11.91
CA VAL A 436 -7.32 8.22 -11.38
C VAL A 436 -7.49 6.75 -11.08
N ILE A 437 -7.65 6.41 -9.80
CA ILE A 437 -7.80 5.03 -9.33
C ILE A 437 -9.23 4.84 -8.83
N LEU A 438 -9.91 3.82 -9.36
CA LEU A 438 -11.18 3.35 -8.83
C LEU A 438 -10.97 2.07 -8.07
N ARG A 439 -11.31 2.10 -6.77
CA ARG A 439 -11.51 0.92 -5.95
C ARG A 439 -12.90 1.04 -5.33
N ALA A 440 -13.92 0.70 -6.11
CA ALA A 440 -15.31 1.07 -5.80
C ALA A 440 -15.76 0.57 -4.41
N PRO A 441 -16.40 1.42 -3.58
CA PRO A 441 -16.96 2.73 -3.92
C PRO A 441 -16.01 3.93 -3.83
N LEU A 442 -14.73 3.70 -3.50
CA LEU A 442 -13.74 4.75 -3.36
C LEU A 442 -13.15 5.12 -4.73
N LEU A 443 -13.04 6.43 -5.00
CA LEU A 443 -12.44 6.97 -6.21
C LEU A 443 -11.38 8.01 -5.81
N SER A 444 -10.15 7.86 -6.27
CA SER A 444 -9.08 8.82 -5.98
C SER A 444 -8.48 9.40 -7.24
N VAL A 445 -8.12 10.69 -7.17
CA VAL A 445 -7.32 11.39 -8.18
C VAL A 445 -6.06 11.87 -7.48
N LEU A 446 -4.93 11.28 -7.84
CA LEU A 446 -3.62 11.65 -7.31
C LEU A 446 -2.84 12.43 -8.37
N SER A 447 -1.95 13.32 -7.93
CA SER A 447 -1.14 14.14 -8.81
C SER A 447 0.25 14.38 -8.27
N ASN A 448 1.23 14.43 -9.17
CA ASN A 448 2.61 14.77 -8.82
C ASN A 448 3.00 16.21 -9.20
N ARG A 449 2.05 17.10 -9.52
CA ARG A 449 2.40 18.47 -9.96
C ARG A 449 2.97 19.38 -8.86
N GLY A 450 2.84 18.99 -7.59
CA GLY A 450 3.29 19.78 -6.44
C GLY A 450 2.39 20.96 -6.07
N LEU A 451 2.73 21.62 -4.96
CA LEU A 451 1.92 22.64 -4.29
C LEU A 451 1.75 23.93 -5.11
N THR A 452 2.71 24.23 -5.98
CA THR A 452 2.73 25.45 -6.81
C THR A 452 1.95 25.30 -8.12
N ALA A 453 1.40 24.11 -8.39
CA ALA A 453 0.69 23.81 -9.62
C ALA A 453 -0.54 24.71 -9.82
N ALA A 454 -0.72 25.19 -11.06
CA ALA A 454 -1.95 25.84 -11.48
C ALA A 454 -3.13 24.85 -11.40
N ALA A 455 -4.33 25.39 -11.16
CA ALA A 455 -5.52 24.55 -11.12
C ALA A 455 -5.76 23.87 -12.48
N THR A 456 -6.03 22.57 -12.46
CA THR A 456 -6.33 21.78 -13.66
C THR A 456 -7.63 21.01 -13.50
N ILE A 457 -8.21 20.55 -14.62
CA ILE A 457 -9.42 19.72 -14.62
C ILE A 457 -9.07 18.37 -15.21
N VAL A 458 -9.31 17.32 -14.43
CA VAL A 458 -9.26 15.92 -14.86
C VAL A 458 -10.68 15.46 -15.14
N ALA A 459 -10.94 15.00 -16.36
CA ALA A 459 -12.25 14.52 -16.78
C ALA A 459 -12.17 13.06 -17.22
N PHE A 460 -13.11 12.24 -16.74
CA PHE A 460 -13.15 10.79 -16.99
C PHE A 460 -14.57 10.26 -16.79
N THR A 461 -14.76 8.96 -17.04
CA THR A 461 -16.05 8.29 -16.89
C THR A 461 -15.94 7.07 -15.99
N VAL A 462 -16.86 6.93 -15.05
CA VAL A 462 -16.99 5.78 -14.14
C VAL A 462 -18.39 5.20 -14.30
N PRO A 463 -18.61 4.24 -15.22
CA PRO A 463 -19.93 3.70 -15.51
C PRO A 463 -20.63 3.06 -14.29
N GLN A 464 -19.85 2.64 -13.29
CA GLN A 464 -20.35 2.05 -12.04
C GLN A 464 -21.13 3.08 -11.19
N PHE A 465 -20.86 4.38 -11.35
CA PHE A 465 -21.57 5.42 -10.63
C PHE A 465 -22.78 5.90 -11.43
N LYS A 466 -23.95 5.90 -10.76
CA LYS A 466 -25.21 6.33 -11.35
C LYS A 466 -25.19 7.85 -11.60
N PRO A 467 -25.74 8.34 -12.73
CA PRO A 467 -25.96 9.77 -12.92
C PRO A 467 -26.78 10.36 -11.76
N GLY A 468 -26.37 11.53 -11.27
CA GLY A 468 -26.96 12.19 -10.11
C GLY A 468 -26.36 11.78 -8.76
N THR A 469 -25.52 10.73 -8.70
CA THR A 469 -24.76 10.42 -7.48
C THR A 469 -23.86 11.60 -7.11
N ILE A 470 -23.90 12.01 -5.85
CA ILE A 470 -23.00 13.04 -5.30
C ILE A 470 -21.80 12.33 -4.70
N LEU A 471 -20.61 12.67 -5.16
CA LEU A 471 -19.33 12.26 -4.60
C LEU A 471 -18.81 13.36 -3.69
N VAL A 472 -18.40 12.99 -2.48
CA VAL A 472 -17.85 13.88 -1.46
C VAL A 472 -16.36 13.63 -1.37
N ASP A 473 -15.58 14.70 -1.49
CA ASP A 473 -14.15 14.69 -1.23
C ASP A 473 -13.88 14.71 0.27
N ILE A 474 -13.13 13.73 0.74
CA ILE A 474 -12.77 13.57 2.16
C ILE A 474 -11.57 14.45 2.54
N VAL A 475 -10.84 15.00 1.56
CA VAL A 475 -9.70 15.89 1.73
C VAL A 475 -10.18 17.34 1.59
N PRO A 476 -10.43 18.07 2.69
CA PRO A 476 -11.01 19.40 2.62
C PRO A 476 -10.05 20.38 1.92
N GLN A 477 -10.54 21.06 0.87
CA GLN A 477 -9.83 22.15 0.23
C GLN A 477 -10.13 23.46 0.96
N ALA A 478 -9.37 23.75 2.03
CA ALA A 478 -9.62 24.87 2.96
C ALA A 478 -9.69 26.27 2.31
N ASP A 479 -9.11 26.45 1.12
CA ASP A 479 -9.05 27.73 0.42
C ASP A 479 -10.15 27.94 -0.65
N ILE A 480 -11.12 27.03 -0.74
CA ILE A 480 -12.10 27.01 -1.83
C ILE A 480 -13.52 26.80 -1.29
N ASP A 481 -14.50 27.45 -1.94
CA ASP A 481 -15.93 27.21 -1.76
C ASP A 481 -16.25 25.70 -1.61
N ASP A 482 -17.01 25.34 -0.58
CA ASP A 482 -17.44 23.98 -0.25
C ASP A 482 -18.07 23.22 -1.43
N SER A 483 -18.56 23.95 -2.44
CA SER A 483 -19.03 23.38 -3.71
C SER A 483 -17.96 22.56 -4.45
N VAL A 484 -16.67 22.81 -4.20
CA VAL A 484 -15.56 22.06 -4.82
C VAL A 484 -15.30 20.71 -4.16
N ASN A 485 -15.76 20.51 -2.91
CA ASN A 485 -15.69 19.23 -2.22
C ASN A 485 -16.80 18.26 -2.66
N HIS A 486 -17.70 18.69 -3.55
CA HIS A 486 -18.80 17.87 -4.06
C HIS A 486 -18.74 17.76 -5.58
N VAL A 487 -18.80 16.54 -6.10
CA VAL A 487 -18.84 16.28 -7.54
C VAL A 487 -20.07 15.46 -7.88
N MET A 488 -20.96 16.01 -8.69
CA MET A 488 -22.12 15.29 -9.19
C MET A 488 -21.75 14.47 -10.43
N VAL A 489 -22.09 13.19 -10.41
CA VAL A 489 -21.88 12.28 -11.54
C VAL A 489 -22.86 12.62 -12.65
N GLY A 490 -22.35 12.89 -13.85
CA GLY A 490 -23.16 13.19 -15.03
C GLY A 490 -23.63 11.95 -15.79
N ILE A 491 -24.20 12.18 -16.97
CA ILE A 491 -24.71 11.12 -17.85
C ILE A 491 -23.57 10.17 -18.25
N GLY A 492 -23.83 8.86 -18.24
CA GLY A 492 -22.83 7.85 -18.59
C GLY A 492 -21.70 7.70 -17.57
N GLY A 493 -21.86 8.23 -16.35
CA GLY A 493 -20.84 8.19 -15.31
C GLY A 493 -19.76 9.27 -15.46
N SER A 494 -20.02 10.33 -16.23
CA SER A 494 -19.03 11.39 -16.47
C SER A 494 -18.72 12.18 -15.20
N ILE A 495 -17.43 12.35 -14.90
CA ILE A 495 -16.93 13.05 -13.71
C ILE A 495 -15.88 14.08 -14.15
N ARG A 496 -15.91 15.26 -13.52
CA ARG A 496 -14.92 16.32 -13.71
C ARG A 496 -14.40 16.77 -12.35
N VAL A 497 -13.12 16.56 -12.12
CA VAL A 497 -12.45 16.90 -10.86
C VAL A 497 -11.50 18.06 -11.10
N ARG A 498 -11.65 19.13 -10.31
CA ARG A 498 -10.71 20.26 -10.31
C ARG A 498 -9.58 19.96 -9.33
N LEU A 499 -8.35 19.84 -9.79
CA LEU A 499 -7.18 19.76 -8.92
C LEU A 499 -6.66 21.17 -8.62
N THR A 500 -6.26 21.40 -7.37
CA THR A 500 -5.73 22.68 -6.87
C THR A 500 -4.51 22.39 -6.01
N LYS A 501 -3.41 23.13 -6.26
CA LYS A 501 -2.14 22.97 -5.52
C LYS A 501 -1.61 21.53 -5.52
N GLY A 502 -1.86 20.77 -6.59
CA GLY A 502 -1.44 19.36 -6.72
C GLY A 502 -2.07 18.37 -5.72
N LEU A 503 -2.95 18.82 -4.82
CA LEU A 503 -3.44 18.02 -3.70
C LEU A 503 -4.24 16.80 -4.17
N PRO A 504 -4.16 15.66 -3.44
CA PRO A 504 -4.97 14.50 -3.75
C PRO A 504 -6.46 14.82 -3.56
N ARG A 505 -7.30 14.19 -4.37
CA ARG A 505 -8.77 14.24 -4.23
C ARG A 505 -9.28 12.82 -4.01
N ILE A 506 -10.02 12.58 -2.93
CA ILE A 506 -10.42 11.21 -2.55
C ILE A 506 -11.92 11.22 -2.25
N PHE A 507 -12.68 10.48 -3.05
CA PHE A 507 -14.13 10.57 -3.09
C PHE A 507 -14.82 9.31 -2.58
N LEU A 508 -15.91 9.52 -1.85
CA LEU A 508 -16.93 8.52 -1.56
C LEU A 508 -18.32 9.03 -1.96
N PRO A 509 -19.26 8.16 -2.34
CA PRO A 509 -20.67 8.53 -2.42
C PRO A 509 -21.16 9.17 -1.12
N TYR A 510 -21.92 10.26 -1.23
CA TYR A 510 -22.44 11.04 -0.09
C TYR A 510 -23.12 10.16 0.96
N ASP A 511 -23.92 9.18 0.54
CA ASP A 511 -24.63 8.28 1.45
C ASP A 511 -23.70 7.41 2.31
N LEU A 512 -22.47 7.16 1.85
CA LEU A 512 -21.45 6.46 2.62
C LEU A 512 -20.64 7.45 3.48
N ALA A 513 -20.26 8.60 2.90
CA ALA A 513 -19.46 9.60 3.61
C ALA A 513 -20.20 10.18 4.84
N LYS A 514 -21.52 10.38 4.76
CA LYS A 514 -22.32 10.98 5.84
C LYS A 514 -22.41 10.14 7.11
N VAL A 515 -22.09 8.84 7.02
CA VAL A 515 -22.11 7.92 8.16
C VAL A 515 -20.95 8.20 9.12
N HIS A 516 -19.84 8.72 8.61
CA HIS A 516 -18.65 9.02 9.40
C HIS A 516 -18.54 10.53 9.65
N GLN A 517 -18.52 10.93 10.93
CA GLN A 517 -18.55 12.35 11.32
C GLN A 517 -17.38 13.17 10.74
N ASN A 518 -16.23 12.53 10.50
CA ASN A 518 -15.04 13.20 9.99
C ASN A 518 -14.93 13.23 8.45
N LEU A 519 -15.72 12.44 7.71
CA LEU A 519 -15.59 12.36 6.24
C LEU A 519 -16.47 13.39 5.51
N CYS A 520 -17.60 13.77 6.10
CA CYS A 520 -18.47 14.80 5.53
C CYS A 520 -18.11 16.18 6.10
N VAL A 521 -17.53 17.04 5.26
CA VAL A 521 -17.47 18.49 5.55
C VAL A 521 -18.92 18.99 5.56
N LYS A 522 -19.43 19.42 6.73
CA LYS A 522 -20.83 19.83 6.89
C LYS A 522 -21.13 21.06 6.04
N ASN A 523 -21.84 20.88 4.92
CA ASN A 523 -22.58 21.97 4.31
C ASN A 523 -24.07 21.60 4.15
N ALA A 524 -24.86 21.91 5.19
CA ALA A 524 -26.31 21.72 5.21
C ALA A 524 -27.04 22.52 4.11
N GLN A 525 -26.44 23.61 3.59
CA GLN A 525 -27.04 24.42 2.52
C GLN A 525 -26.82 23.82 1.12
N TYR A 526 -25.71 23.11 0.89
CA TYR A 526 -25.48 22.45 -0.41
C TYR A 526 -26.37 21.21 -0.55
N VAL A 527 -26.46 20.37 0.49
CA VAL A 527 -27.33 19.17 0.51
C VAL A 527 -28.79 19.54 0.28
N ALA A 528 -29.29 20.60 0.92
CA ALA A 528 -30.65 21.09 0.68
C ALA A 528 -30.85 21.54 -0.78
N ARG A 529 -29.88 22.26 -1.37
CA ARG A 529 -29.94 22.70 -2.78
C ARG A 529 -29.79 21.54 -3.77
N THR A 530 -28.99 20.52 -3.48
CA THR A 530 -28.87 19.34 -4.35
C THR A 530 -30.05 18.40 -4.23
N GLU A 531 -30.65 18.23 -3.04
CA GLU A 531 -31.92 17.49 -2.89
C GLU A 531 -33.05 18.20 -3.64
N GLU A 532 -33.12 19.54 -3.57
CA GLU A 532 -34.08 20.35 -4.31
C GLU A 532 -33.81 20.30 -5.84
N ALA A 533 -32.55 20.35 -6.26
CA ALA A 533 -32.16 20.21 -7.67
C ALA A 533 -32.39 18.79 -8.23
N LEU A 534 -32.16 17.75 -7.43
CA LEU A 534 -32.46 16.35 -7.78
C LEU A 534 -33.98 16.13 -7.86
N ALA A 535 -34.76 16.69 -6.93
CA ALA A 535 -36.22 16.67 -7.00
C ALA A 535 -36.75 17.39 -8.24
N THR A 536 -36.13 18.53 -8.60
CA THR A 536 -36.49 19.31 -9.79
C THR A 536 -36.11 18.60 -11.09
N ALA A 537 -34.92 17.99 -11.16
CA ALA A 537 -34.47 17.19 -12.32
C ALA A 537 -35.30 15.91 -12.49
N PHE A 538 -35.68 15.28 -11.39
CA PHE A 538 -36.59 14.12 -11.40
C PHE A 538 -37.98 14.53 -11.90
N GLN A 539 -38.54 15.65 -11.42
CA GLN A 539 -39.79 16.21 -11.96
C GLN A 539 -39.70 16.55 -13.45
N GLN A 540 -38.61 17.17 -13.92
CA GLN A 540 -38.43 17.48 -15.35
C GLN A 540 -38.31 16.22 -16.22
N SER A 541 -37.66 15.16 -15.72
CA SER A 541 -37.57 13.87 -16.41
C SER A 541 -38.89 13.10 -16.47
N VAL A 542 -39.77 13.28 -15.48
CA VAL A 542 -41.15 12.73 -15.45
C VAL A 542 -42.07 13.53 -16.37
N ILE A 543 -41.92 14.85 -16.45
CA ILE A 543 -42.67 15.71 -17.38
C ILE A 543 -42.34 15.37 -18.84
N LEU A 544 -41.07 15.04 -19.16
CA LEU A 544 -40.65 14.60 -20.49
C LEU A 544 -41.08 13.16 -20.84
N ARG A 545 -41.60 12.39 -19.88
CA ARG A 545 -42.09 11.01 -20.09
C ARG A 545 -43.62 10.87 -20.03
N SER A 546 -44.36 11.96 -19.79
CA SER A 546 -45.83 11.92 -19.87
C SER A 546 -46.30 12.07 -21.34
N PRO A 547 -47.16 11.18 -21.87
CA PRO A 547 -47.72 11.34 -23.20
C PRO A 547 -48.90 12.32 -23.15
N GLN A 548 -48.63 13.63 -23.13
CA GLN A 548 -49.68 14.62 -23.34
C GLN A 548 -49.87 14.93 -24.83
N SER A 549 -51.03 14.50 -25.30
CA SER A 549 -51.75 14.77 -26.55
C SER A 549 -51.33 16.01 -27.34
N ARG A 550 -50.80 15.80 -28.56
CA ARG A 550 -50.80 16.81 -29.62
C ARG A 550 -52.23 17.01 -30.15
N PRO A 551 -52.73 18.25 -30.32
CA PRO A 551 -53.90 18.47 -31.16
C PRO A 551 -53.50 18.36 -32.64
N ARG A 552 -54.26 17.58 -33.40
CA ARG A 552 -54.16 17.49 -34.87
C ARG A 552 -54.34 18.89 -35.48
N ARG A 553 -53.35 19.37 -36.25
CA ARG A 553 -53.55 20.38 -37.29
C ARG A 553 -53.08 19.82 -38.63
N SER A 554 -53.94 20.03 -39.63
CA SER A 554 -53.93 19.43 -40.95
C SER A 554 -52.74 19.84 -41.83
N LEU A 555 -52.23 18.87 -42.57
CA LEU A 555 -51.45 19.06 -43.80
C LEU A 555 -52.26 19.93 -44.78
N LYS A 556 -51.92 21.22 -44.90
CA LYS A 556 -52.14 22.08 -46.08
C LYS A 556 -51.63 23.48 -45.76
N GLN A 557 -50.35 23.73 -46.08
CA GLN A 557 -49.73 25.00 -46.48
C GLN A 557 -48.21 24.92 -46.23
N SER A 558 -47.48 24.35 -47.18
CA SER A 558 -46.03 24.49 -47.29
C SER A 558 -45.60 24.15 -48.71
N ILE A 559 -46.07 24.91 -49.70
CA ILE A 559 -45.47 25.00 -51.04
C ILE A 559 -45.80 26.39 -51.60
N SER A 560 -45.01 27.41 -51.26
CA SER A 560 -44.82 28.62 -52.07
C SER A 560 -43.90 29.61 -51.35
N GLU A 561 -42.59 29.38 -51.31
CA GLU A 561 -41.59 30.45 -51.06
C GLU A 561 -40.14 29.98 -51.20
N LEU A 562 -39.83 29.31 -52.32
CA LEU A 562 -38.44 29.01 -52.70
C LEU A 562 -38.24 29.24 -54.20
N TRP A 563 -38.58 30.45 -54.66
CA TRP A 563 -38.16 31.01 -55.93
C TRP A 563 -38.01 32.53 -55.78
N ARG A 564 -36.77 33.01 -55.70
CA ARG A 564 -36.30 34.31 -56.23
C ARG A 564 -34.82 34.54 -55.95
N SER A 565 -34.00 34.36 -56.98
CA SER A 565 -32.73 35.08 -57.17
C SER A 565 -33.04 36.52 -57.62
N PRO A 566 -32.19 37.52 -57.35
CA PRO A 566 -31.33 37.98 -58.45
C PRO A 566 -29.93 38.56 -58.08
N LYS A 567 -29.02 38.40 -59.05
CA LYS A 567 -27.98 39.34 -59.56
C LYS A 567 -26.56 39.39 -58.95
N LYS A 568 -25.59 39.16 -59.86
CA LYS A 568 -24.13 39.44 -59.81
C LYS A 568 -23.81 40.94 -59.95
N PRO A 569 -22.54 41.34 -59.71
CA PRO A 569 -21.68 41.69 -60.86
C PRO A 569 -20.22 41.15 -60.82
N ARG A 570 -19.64 41.12 -62.03
CA ARG A 570 -18.23 40.86 -62.48
C ARG A 570 -17.31 42.07 -62.14
N ALA A 571 -15.97 42.12 -62.19
CA ALA A 571 -14.81 41.24 -62.50
C ALA A 571 -13.48 42.02 -62.23
N ARG A 572 -12.33 41.32 -62.11
CA ARG A 572 -10.94 41.59 -62.63
C ARG A 572 -9.95 40.60 -61.95
N PHE A 573 -9.37 39.57 -62.62
CA PHE A 573 -8.10 39.52 -63.41
C PHE A 573 -6.89 40.13 -62.65
N THR A 574 -5.71 39.52 -62.41
CA THR A 574 -4.97 38.31 -62.88
C THR A 574 -3.67 38.10 -62.03
N PRO A 575 -2.71 37.14 -62.28
CA PRO A 575 -2.19 36.21 -61.24
C PRO A 575 -0.64 36.15 -61.06
N ALA A 576 -0.15 35.33 -60.13
CA ALA A 576 1.17 34.66 -60.19
C ALA A 576 1.17 33.38 -59.31
N TRP A 577 1.19 32.17 -59.90
CA TRP A 577 2.27 31.14 -59.83
C TRP A 577 2.79 30.87 -58.40
N SER A 578 2.87 29.65 -57.85
CA SER A 578 2.98 28.28 -58.37
C SER A 578 2.82 27.32 -57.17
N LEU A 579 2.35 26.07 -57.38
CA LEU A 579 2.74 24.85 -56.63
C LEU A 579 1.81 23.67 -56.97
N ARG A 580 2.41 22.61 -57.52
CA ARG A 580 1.97 21.20 -57.55
C ARG A 580 3.24 20.35 -57.82
N PRO A 581 3.23 19.01 -57.69
CA PRO A 581 2.90 18.21 -56.51
C PRO A 581 3.82 16.95 -56.38
N SER A 582 4.07 16.43 -55.18
CA SER A 582 4.65 15.07 -54.96
C SER A 582 4.72 14.85 -53.43
N VAL A 583 4.31 13.79 -52.75
CA VAL A 583 3.91 12.41 -53.04
C VAL A 583 3.07 11.98 -51.82
N LEU A 584 1.88 11.40 -52.01
CA LEU A 584 1.26 10.56 -50.97
C LEU A 584 0.51 9.40 -51.64
N LEU A 585 1.32 8.53 -52.26
CA LEU A 585 0.99 7.14 -52.52
C LEU A 585 1.70 6.39 -51.38
N GLU A 586 0.93 5.85 -50.43
CA GLU A 586 1.19 4.69 -49.54
C GLU A 586 0.47 4.87 -48.18
N ALA A 587 -0.86 4.71 -48.14
CA ALA A 587 -1.61 4.37 -46.91
C ALA A 587 -3.09 4.00 -47.18
N LEU A 588 -3.40 3.47 -48.37
CA LEU A 588 -4.72 2.92 -48.68
C LEU A 588 -4.54 1.55 -49.31
N LYS A 589 -4.24 0.54 -48.48
CA LYS A 589 -4.53 -0.86 -48.73
C LYS A 589 -4.38 -1.69 -47.45
N GLN A 590 -5.46 -2.37 -47.10
CA GLN A 590 -5.59 -3.55 -46.24
C GLN A 590 -6.22 -3.37 -44.85
N ARG A 591 -7.54 -3.13 -44.87
CA ARG A 591 -8.50 -3.85 -44.01
C ARG A 591 -9.54 -4.47 -44.94
N MET A 592 -9.66 -5.80 -44.95
CA MET A 592 -10.91 -6.58 -45.12
C MET A 592 -10.61 -8.08 -45.33
N PHE A 593 -11.49 -8.91 -44.76
CA PHE A 593 -11.61 -10.37 -44.79
C PHE A 593 -10.82 -11.15 -43.71
N ALA A 594 -11.40 -12.11 -42.96
CA ALA A 594 -12.69 -12.79 -43.06
C ALA A 594 -13.14 -13.37 -41.69
N ARG A 595 -14.45 -13.62 -41.59
CA ARG A 595 -15.13 -14.41 -40.54
C ARG A 595 -15.81 -15.61 -41.23
N ASP A 596 -15.77 -16.76 -40.54
CA ASP A 596 -16.61 -17.97 -40.64
C ASP A 596 -16.58 -18.87 -41.91
N VAL A 597 -16.38 -20.19 -41.70
CA VAL A 597 -17.29 -21.31 -42.11
C VAL A 597 -16.80 -22.67 -41.52
N TRP A 598 -17.66 -23.28 -40.70
CA TRP A 598 -18.06 -24.69 -40.52
C TRP A 598 -17.16 -25.91 -40.86
N THR A 599 -17.02 -26.75 -39.82
CA THR A 599 -17.05 -28.24 -39.75
C THR A 599 -17.14 -29.08 -41.04
N LYS A 600 -16.22 -30.06 -41.16
CA LYS A 600 -16.52 -31.46 -41.58
C LYS A 600 -15.40 -32.44 -41.20
N SER A 601 -15.86 -33.56 -40.66
CA SER A 601 -15.17 -34.75 -40.14
C SER A 601 -14.29 -35.50 -41.15
N LEU A 602 -13.23 -36.16 -40.67
CA LEU A 602 -12.73 -37.48 -41.14
C LEU A 602 -11.63 -38.05 -40.20
N ILE A 603 -12.06 -38.96 -39.32
CA ILE A 603 -11.52 -40.31 -39.03
C ILE A 603 -9.98 -40.54 -39.09
N TYR A 604 -9.37 -40.75 -37.89
CA TYR A 604 -8.37 -41.77 -37.42
C TYR A 604 -7.69 -42.77 -38.42
N PRO A 605 -6.62 -43.54 -38.04
CA PRO A 605 -5.74 -43.51 -36.85
C PRO A 605 -4.22 -43.85 -37.11
N LEU A 606 -3.46 -43.96 -36.00
CA LEU A 606 -2.31 -44.86 -35.71
C LEU A 606 -0.87 -44.30 -35.71
N LEU A 607 -0.29 -44.43 -34.50
CA LEU A 607 1.07 -44.88 -34.16
C LEU A 607 2.29 -44.04 -34.59
N GLY A 608 3.06 -43.65 -33.57
CA GLY A 608 4.40 -43.08 -33.66
C GLY A 608 4.76 -42.40 -32.36
#